data_AF-K1JH58-F1
#
_entry.id   AF-K1JH58-F1
#
_cell.length_a   1.000
_cell.length_b   1.000
_cell.length_c   1.000
_cell.angle_alpha   90.00
_cell.angle_beta   90.00
_cell.angle_gamma   90.00
#
_symmetry.space_group_name_H-M   'P 1'
#
loop_
_entity.id
_entity.type
_entity.pdbx_description
1 polymer ?
#
loop_
_entity_poly.entity_id
_entity_poly.type
_entity_poly.pdbx_seq_one_letter_code
_entity_poly.pdbx_strand_id
1 'polypeptide(L)'
;MNTAKVFELVQQPSAKDKALAEMRGLFGRNGAASRWSRLSTKARAVICYAAGVSTTQAGRELDQFDFEQQEAIRLALGELLGTLHEFDGSVLHRREWHRLTGREMPTGSEREQAEHQNKQRALLNEKASTLEGRIAALRRAARNGQ
;
A
#
# COMPACT_ATOMS: atom_id res chain seq x y z
N MET A 1 28.37 -25.78 -4.51
CA MET A 1 28.32 -24.34 -4.81
C MET A 1 27.72 -24.17 -6.20
N ASN A 2 26.47 -23.72 -6.30
CA ASN A 2 25.78 -23.50 -7.56
C ASN A 2 25.76 -21.99 -7.84
N THR A 3 26.54 -21.52 -8.81
CA THR A 3 26.58 -20.12 -9.26
C THR A 3 25.66 -19.96 -10.47
N ALA A 4 24.36 -19.85 -10.21
CA ALA A 4 23.41 -19.48 -11.26
C ALA A 4 23.68 -18.02 -11.68
N LYS A 5 24.17 -17.82 -12.91
CA LYS A 5 24.28 -16.49 -13.52
C LYS A 5 22.88 -16.00 -13.89
N VAL A 6 22.44 -14.96 -13.19
CA VAL A 6 21.23 -14.19 -13.54
C VAL A 6 21.57 -13.36 -14.76
N PHE A 7 20.92 -13.64 -15.90
CA PHE A 7 20.99 -12.78 -17.08
C PHE A 7 19.81 -11.81 -17.00
N GLU A 8 20.09 -10.52 -16.84
CA GLU A 8 19.06 -9.49 -17.00
C GLU A 8 18.54 -9.55 -18.43
N LEU A 9 17.26 -9.89 -18.58
CA LEU A 9 16.55 -9.79 -19.85
C LEU A 9 16.33 -8.30 -20.14
N VAL A 10 17.37 -7.63 -20.64
CA VAL A 10 17.21 -6.31 -21.25
C VAL A 10 16.33 -6.54 -22.47
N GLN A 11 15.03 -6.29 -22.36
CA GLN A 11 14.12 -6.36 -23.48
C GLN A 11 14.60 -5.35 -24.52
N GLN A 12 15.25 -5.85 -25.57
CA GLN A 12 15.61 -5.00 -26.69
C GLN A 12 14.32 -4.50 -27.34
N PRO A 13 14.20 -3.17 -27.57
CA PRO A 13 13.00 -2.62 -28.19
C PRO A 13 12.77 -3.27 -29.54
N SER A 14 11.53 -3.70 -29.78
CA SER A 14 11.16 -4.43 -30.99
C SER A 14 11.40 -3.57 -32.23
N ALA A 15 11.53 -4.19 -33.41
CA ALA A 15 11.66 -3.46 -34.68
C ALA A 15 10.51 -2.45 -34.88
N LYS A 16 9.32 -2.76 -34.36
CA LYS A 16 8.16 -1.87 -34.33
C LYS A 16 8.39 -0.64 -33.43
N ASP A 17 9.00 -0.81 -32.27
CA ASP A 17 9.30 0.29 -31.35
C ASP A 17 10.39 1.22 -31.90
N LYS A 18 11.40 0.64 -32.58
CA LYS A 18 12.43 1.41 -33.30
C LYS A 18 11.83 2.19 -34.47
N ALA A 19 11.01 1.54 -35.31
CA ALA A 19 10.34 2.21 -36.43
C ALA A 19 9.39 3.32 -35.95
N LEU A 20 8.65 3.11 -34.86
CA LEU A 20 7.83 4.16 -34.25
C LEU A 20 8.68 5.30 -33.68
N ALA A 21 9.84 5.02 -33.10
CA ALA A 21 10.76 6.04 -32.62
C ALA A 21 11.38 6.85 -33.78
N GLU A 22 11.78 6.20 -34.88
CA GLU A 22 12.26 6.86 -36.10
C GLU A 22 11.18 7.70 -36.76
N MET A 23 9.96 7.16 -36.93
CA MET A 23 8.84 7.92 -37.47
C MET A 23 8.50 9.13 -36.59
N ARG A 24 8.53 8.98 -35.25
CA ARG A 24 8.35 10.10 -34.32
C ARG A 24 9.49 11.13 -34.42
N GLY A 25 10.71 10.69 -34.66
CA GLY A 25 11.86 11.53 -34.98
C GLY A 25 11.64 12.34 -36.26
N LEU A 26 11.04 11.74 -37.30
CA LEU A 26 10.68 12.41 -38.55
C LEU A 26 9.57 13.47 -38.37
N PHE A 27 8.65 13.28 -37.42
CA PHE A 27 7.63 14.27 -37.05
C PHE A 27 8.11 15.31 -36.03
N GLY A 28 9.40 15.32 -35.68
CA GLY A 28 10.02 16.34 -34.82
C GLY A 28 9.59 16.31 -33.35
N ARG A 29 8.84 15.29 -32.90
CA ARG A 29 8.46 15.14 -31.48
C ARG A 29 8.95 13.81 -30.94
N ASN A 30 9.89 13.88 -29.99
CA ASN A 30 10.31 12.71 -29.23
C ASN A 30 9.12 12.11 -28.44
N GLY A 31 9.22 10.84 -28.05
CA GLY A 31 8.13 10.13 -27.38
C GLY A 31 7.68 10.78 -26.06
N ALA A 32 8.59 11.48 -25.37
CA ALA A 32 8.29 12.21 -24.14
C ALA A 32 7.42 13.45 -24.41
N ALA A 33 7.79 14.28 -25.38
CA ALA A 33 7.04 15.47 -25.79
C ALA A 33 5.62 15.09 -26.27
N SER A 34 5.48 13.99 -27.02
CA SER A 34 4.16 13.51 -27.43
C SER A 34 3.30 13.03 -26.25
N ARG A 35 3.88 12.50 -25.18
CA ARG A 35 3.12 12.09 -23.99
C ARG A 35 2.78 13.29 -23.13
N TRP A 36 3.74 14.20 -22.94
CA TRP A 36 3.55 15.48 -22.28
C TRP A 36 2.38 16.24 -22.89
N SER A 37 2.34 16.38 -24.22
CA SER A 37 1.30 17.11 -24.94
C SER A 37 -0.12 16.51 -24.77
N ARG A 38 -0.22 15.23 -24.42
CA ARG A 38 -1.51 14.55 -24.16
C ARG A 38 -1.99 14.70 -22.72
N LEU A 39 -1.11 15.07 -21.79
CA LEU A 39 -1.50 15.32 -20.41
C LEU A 39 -2.37 16.57 -20.33
N SER A 40 -3.38 16.52 -19.46
CA SER A 40 -4.17 17.70 -19.13
C SER A 40 -3.28 18.77 -18.47
N THR A 41 -3.66 20.05 -18.59
CA THR A 41 -2.93 21.15 -17.96
C THR A 41 -2.79 20.95 -16.45
N LYS A 42 -3.81 20.35 -15.80
CA LYS A 42 -3.76 20.01 -14.38
C LYS A 42 -2.67 18.98 -14.07
N ALA A 43 -2.57 17.90 -14.86
CA ALA A 43 -1.55 16.89 -14.67
C ALA A 43 -0.14 17.46 -14.90
N ARG A 44 0.03 18.28 -15.95
CA ARG A 44 1.29 18.99 -16.20
C ARG A 44 1.66 19.92 -15.03
N ALA A 45 0.69 20.63 -14.44
CA ALA A 45 0.92 21.51 -13.30
C ALA A 45 1.39 20.74 -12.05
N VAL A 46 0.84 19.55 -11.78
CA VAL A 46 1.30 18.68 -10.69
C VAL A 46 2.75 18.26 -10.93
N ILE A 47 3.10 17.88 -12.16
CA ILE A 47 4.47 17.48 -12.49
C ILE A 47 5.43 18.68 -12.39
N CYS A 48 5.05 19.86 -12.90
CA CYS A 48 5.84 21.07 -12.74
C CYS A 48 6.09 21.38 -11.25
N TYR A 49 5.06 21.30 -10.42
CA TYR A 49 5.19 21.49 -8.97
C TYR A 49 6.19 20.52 -8.35
N ALA A 50 6.08 19.22 -8.67
CA ALA A 50 7.01 18.20 -8.18
C ALA A 50 8.45 18.45 -8.67
N ALA A 51 8.62 18.98 -9.87
CA ALA A 51 9.91 19.35 -10.45
C ALA A 51 10.49 20.67 -9.93
N GLY A 52 9.80 21.38 -9.03
CA GLY A 52 10.19 22.73 -8.59
C GLY A 52 10.05 23.80 -9.69
N VAL A 53 9.35 23.50 -10.77
CA VAL A 53 9.04 24.42 -11.87
C VAL A 53 7.70 25.10 -11.60
N SER A 54 7.58 26.39 -11.96
CA SER A 54 6.33 27.13 -11.76
C SER A 54 5.14 26.43 -12.44
N THR A 55 4.05 26.22 -11.70
CA THR A 55 2.82 25.59 -12.21
C THR A 55 2.14 26.39 -13.32
N THR A 56 2.40 27.70 -13.39
CA THR A 56 1.92 28.56 -14.49
C THR A 56 2.52 28.19 -15.84
N GLN A 57 3.66 27.51 -15.85
CA GLN A 57 4.32 27.02 -17.06
C GLN A 57 3.72 25.70 -17.59
N ALA A 58 2.74 25.12 -16.90
CA ALA A 58 2.12 23.85 -17.29
C ALA A 58 1.47 23.85 -18.69
N GLY A 59 1.14 25.04 -19.23
CA GLY A 59 0.64 25.17 -20.60
C GLY A 59 1.71 25.00 -21.69
N ARG A 60 2.98 24.99 -21.33
CA ARG A 60 4.10 24.89 -22.28
C ARG A 60 4.24 23.48 -22.84
N GLU A 61 4.73 23.41 -24.07
CA GLU A 61 5.24 22.18 -24.66
C GLU A 61 6.59 21.82 -24.06
N LEU A 62 6.96 20.54 -24.10
CA LEU A 62 8.15 20.05 -23.39
C LEU A 62 9.45 20.68 -23.90
N ASP A 63 9.51 21.01 -25.18
CA ASP A 63 10.64 21.66 -25.88
C ASP A 63 10.78 23.16 -25.57
N GLN A 64 9.77 23.77 -24.94
CA GLN A 64 9.79 25.19 -24.53
C GLN A 64 10.41 25.39 -23.15
N PHE A 65 10.69 24.32 -22.41
CA PHE A 65 11.47 24.34 -21.17
C PHE A 65 12.95 24.32 -21.51
N ASP A 66 13.75 24.98 -20.68
CA ASP A 66 15.21 24.84 -20.77
C ASP A 66 15.66 23.43 -20.35
N PHE A 67 16.94 23.12 -20.60
CA PHE A 67 17.48 21.78 -20.34
C PHE A 67 17.36 21.36 -18.87
N GLU A 68 17.66 22.27 -17.94
CA GLU A 68 17.58 21.99 -16.49
C GLU A 68 16.14 21.72 -16.06
N GLN A 69 15.18 22.49 -16.57
CA GLN A 69 13.76 22.27 -16.34
C GLN A 69 13.28 20.94 -16.93
N GLN A 70 13.72 20.59 -18.14
CA GLN A 70 13.38 19.30 -18.75
C GLN A 70 13.92 18.13 -17.91
N GLU A 71 15.15 18.24 -17.40
CA GLU A 71 15.75 17.22 -16.55
C GLU A 71 15.06 17.12 -15.18
N ALA A 72 14.72 18.26 -14.56
CA ALA A 72 13.94 18.29 -13.33
C ALA A 72 12.56 17.63 -13.50
N ILE A 73 11.87 17.90 -14.63
CA ILE A 73 10.60 17.26 -14.97
C ILE A 73 10.78 15.74 -15.14
N ARG A 74 11.87 15.30 -15.79
CA ARG A 74 12.17 13.88 -15.97
C ARG A 74 12.39 13.17 -14.64
N LEU A 75 13.15 13.77 -13.72
CA LEU A 75 13.42 13.23 -12.38
C LEU A 75 12.14 13.18 -11.54
N ALA A 76 11.35 14.26 -11.53
CA ALA A 76 10.09 14.34 -10.80
C ALA A 76 9.09 13.27 -11.27
N LEU A 77 9.02 13.00 -12.57
CA LEU A 77 8.19 11.91 -13.10
C LEU A 77 8.64 10.54 -12.58
N GLY A 78 9.95 10.32 -12.44
CA GLY A 78 10.49 9.09 -11.84
C GLY A 78 10.07 8.93 -10.38
N GLU A 79 10.20 9.99 -9.59
CA GLU A 79 9.78 10.00 -8.19
C GLU A 79 8.27 9.81 -8.03
N LEU A 80 7.47 10.47 -8.87
CA LEU A 80 6.01 10.32 -8.89
C LEU A 80 5.61 8.87 -9.22
N LEU A 81 6.28 8.21 -10.16
CA LEU A 81 6.00 6.81 -10.45
C LEU A 81 6.34 5.89 -9.27
N GLY A 82 7.47 6.14 -8.59
CA GLY A 82 7.85 5.39 -7.38
C GLY A 82 6.85 5.57 -6.24
N THR A 83 6.48 6.82 -5.95
CA THR A 83 5.52 7.14 -4.88
C THR A 83 4.11 6.64 -5.18
N LEU A 84 3.63 6.75 -6.42
CA LEU A 84 2.31 6.22 -6.80
C LEU A 84 2.24 4.69 -6.73
N HIS A 85 3.37 3.99 -6.84
CA HIS A 85 3.40 2.54 -6.67
C HIS A 85 3.06 2.11 -5.23
N GLU A 86 3.46 2.91 -4.23
CA GLU A 86 3.15 2.66 -2.81
C GLU A 86 1.64 2.77 -2.52
N PHE A 87 0.93 3.62 -3.26
CA PHE A 87 -0.51 3.83 -3.13
C PHE A 87 -1.26 3.06 -4.22
N ASP A 88 -1.16 1.72 -4.17
CA ASP A 88 -1.93 0.88 -5.09
C ASP A 88 -3.44 1.20 -5.04
N GLY A 89 -4.16 0.83 -6.09
CA GLY A 89 -5.59 1.18 -6.23
C GLY A 89 -6.48 0.64 -5.09
N SER A 90 -6.00 -0.31 -4.28
CA SER A 90 -6.75 -0.85 -3.15
C SER A 90 -6.81 0.13 -1.98
N VAL A 91 -5.71 0.84 -1.71
CA VAL A 91 -5.61 1.82 -0.61
C VAL A 91 -6.35 3.11 -0.95
N LEU A 92 -6.44 3.44 -2.24
CA LEU A 92 -7.20 4.61 -2.72
C LEU A 92 -8.72 4.39 -2.73
N HIS A 93 -9.22 3.21 -2.35
CA HIS A 93 -10.65 2.99 -2.21
C HIS A 93 -11.20 3.87 -1.06
N ARG A 94 -12.29 4.60 -1.32
CA ARG A 94 -12.90 5.54 -0.36
C ARG A 94 -13.07 4.95 1.05
N ARG A 95 -13.46 3.67 1.12
CA ARG A 95 -13.63 2.97 2.40
C ARG A 95 -12.31 2.77 3.15
N GLU A 96 -11.24 2.39 2.45
CA GLU A 96 -9.92 2.20 3.07
C GLU A 96 -9.34 3.55 3.47
N TRP A 97 -9.42 4.54 2.58
CA TRP A 97 -8.89 5.89 2.81
C TRP A 97 -9.53 6.62 3.99
N HIS A 98 -10.81 6.36 4.25
CA HIS A 98 -11.55 6.96 5.38
C HIS A 98 -11.80 5.98 6.54
N ARG A 99 -11.15 4.80 6.54
CA ARG A 99 -11.25 3.90 7.68
C ARG A 99 -10.59 4.58 8.88
N LEU A 100 -11.37 4.85 9.92
CA LEU A 100 -10.84 5.32 11.19
C LEU A 100 -9.89 4.26 11.73
N THR A 101 -8.63 4.63 11.98
CA THR A 101 -7.62 3.78 12.64
C THR A 101 -7.88 3.67 14.15
N GLY A 102 -9.15 3.52 14.52
CA GLY A 102 -9.61 3.32 15.88
C GLY A 102 -10.21 1.92 15.99
N ARG A 103 -9.70 1.14 16.95
CA ARG A 103 -10.31 -0.11 17.45
C ARG A 103 -11.83 0.12 17.49
N GLU A 104 -12.60 -0.65 16.72
CA GLU A 104 -14.06 -0.63 16.81
C GLU A 104 -14.39 -0.75 18.31
N MET A 105 -14.92 0.32 18.89
CA MET A 105 -15.42 0.28 20.25
C MET A 105 -16.50 -0.80 20.24
N PRO A 106 -16.40 -1.83 21.11
CA PRO A 106 -17.32 -2.95 21.05
C PRO A 106 -18.75 -2.39 21.09
N THR A 107 -19.52 -2.65 20.03
CA THR A 107 -20.96 -2.36 20.02
C THR A 107 -21.57 -2.94 21.30
N GLY A 108 -22.60 -2.31 21.87
CA GLY A 108 -23.16 -2.72 23.18
C GLY A 108 -23.42 -4.23 23.30
N SER A 109 -23.77 -4.89 22.20
CA SER A 109 -23.94 -6.34 22.05
C SER A 109 -22.67 -7.17 22.32
N GLU A 110 -21.48 -6.70 21.96
CA GLU A 110 -20.22 -7.40 22.21
C GLU A 110 -19.79 -7.29 23.69
N ARG A 111 -20.11 -6.16 24.35
CA ARG A 111 -19.91 -6.03 25.81
C ARG A 111 -20.82 -6.99 26.57
N GLU A 112 -22.09 -7.06 26.19
CA GLU A 112 -23.04 -7.99 26.80
C GLU A 112 -22.64 -9.45 26.59
N GLN A 113 -22.11 -9.81 25.41
CA GLN A 113 -21.57 -11.15 25.16
C GLN A 113 -20.30 -11.43 25.98
N ALA A 114 -19.38 -10.48 26.10
CA ALA A 114 -18.18 -10.63 26.91
C ALA A 114 -18.53 -10.81 28.40
N GLU A 115 -19.50 -10.07 28.92
CA GLU A 115 -20.00 -10.23 30.29
C GLU A 115 -20.66 -11.60 30.50
N HIS A 116 -21.46 -12.07 29.53
CA HIS A 116 -22.07 -13.40 29.60
C HIS A 116 -21.02 -14.52 29.63
N GLN A 117 -20.00 -14.44 28.77
CA GLN A 117 -18.90 -15.40 28.75
C GLN A 117 -18.09 -15.37 30.04
N ASN A 118 -17.87 -14.18 30.62
CA ASN A 118 -17.12 -14.05 31.87
C ASN A 118 -17.90 -14.65 33.06
N LYS A 119 -19.22 -14.42 33.11
CA LYS A 119 -20.11 -15.08 34.09
C LYS A 119 -20.10 -16.61 33.94
N GLN A 120 -20.12 -17.11 32.72
CA GLN A 120 -20.02 -18.56 32.45
C GLN A 120 -18.67 -19.12 32.91
N ARG A 121 -17.56 -18.42 32.66
CA ARG A 121 -16.22 -18.83 33.13
C ARG A 121 -16.14 -18.86 34.66
N ALA A 122 -16.69 -17.85 35.34
CA ALA A 122 -16.73 -17.81 36.80
C ALA A 122 -17.50 -19.02 37.39
N LEU A 123 -18.67 -19.34 36.83
CA LEU A 123 -19.48 -20.50 37.21
C LEU A 123 -18.75 -21.83 37.00
N LEU A 124 -18.03 -21.97 35.89
CA LEU A 124 -17.23 -23.17 35.62
C LEU A 124 -16.06 -23.29 36.60
N ASN A 125 -15.43 -22.18 36.96
CA ASN A 125 -14.31 -22.17 37.90
C ASN A 125 -14.74 -22.51 39.33
N GLU A 126 -15.91 -22.01 39.77
CA GLU A 126 -16.50 -22.36 41.06
C GLU A 126 -16.82 -23.87 41.15
N LYS A 127 -17.38 -24.44 40.07
CA LYS A 127 -17.63 -25.88 39.97
C LYS A 127 -16.34 -26.69 40.00
N ALA A 128 -15.28 -26.23 39.30
CA ALA A 128 -13.98 -26.87 39.31
C ALA A 128 -13.37 -26.88 40.73
N SER A 129 -13.39 -25.74 41.42
CA SER A 129 -12.92 -25.63 42.81
C SER A 129 -13.68 -26.55 43.78
N THR A 130 -15.00 -26.66 43.60
CA THR A 130 -15.83 -27.58 44.39
C THR A 130 -15.45 -29.04 44.17
N LEU A 131 -15.18 -29.43 42.92
CA LEU A 131 -14.74 -30.78 42.57
C LEU A 131 -13.35 -31.08 43.12
N GLU A 132 -12.41 -30.13 43.01
CA GLU A 132 -11.08 -30.24 43.61
C GLU A 132 -11.14 -30.42 45.13
N GLY A 133 -12.00 -29.66 45.81
CA GLY A 133 -12.25 -29.80 47.25
C GLY A 133 -12.77 -31.19 47.61
N ARG A 134 -13.71 -31.74 46.84
CA ARG A 134 -14.23 -33.11 47.03
C ARG A 134 -13.16 -34.16 46.79
N ILE A 135 -12.34 -34.02 45.76
CA ILE A 135 -11.21 -34.93 45.47
C ILE A 135 -10.17 -34.87 46.59
N ALA A 136 -9.84 -33.68 47.09
CA ALA A 136 -8.92 -33.50 48.20
C ALA A 136 -9.45 -34.13 49.50
N ALA A 137 -10.75 -33.98 49.79
CA ALA A 137 -11.39 -34.62 50.94
C ALA A 137 -11.38 -36.15 50.83
N LEU A 138 -11.68 -36.72 49.65
CA LEU A 138 -11.59 -38.16 49.41
C LEU A 138 -10.15 -38.67 49.56
N ARG A 139 -9.16 -37.94 49.06
CA ARG A 139 -7.73 -38.28 49.24
C ARG A 139 -7.30 -38.23 50.70
N ARG A 140 -7.80 -37.28 51.50
CA ARG A 140 -7.54 -37.20 52.94
C ARG A 140 -8.22 -38.34 53.70
N ALA A 141 -9.47 -38.65 53.39
CA ALA A 141 -10.19 -39.78 53.99
C ALA A 141 -9.52 -41.12 53.67
N ALA A 142 -9.04 -41.31 52.43
CA ALA A 142 -8.27 -42.50 52.04
C ALA A 142 -6.90 -42.60 52.74
N ARG A 143 -6.28 -41.47 53.12
CA ARG A 143 -4.99 -41.43 53.83
C ARG A 143 -5.13 -41.62 55.35
N ASN A 144 -6.27 -41.25 55.93
CA ASN A 144 -6.54 -41.40 57.37
C ASN A 144 -7.23 -42.73 57.74
N GLY A 145 -7.49 -43.61 56.76
CA GLY A 145 -8.13 -44.92 56.95
C GLY A 145 -7.15 -46.11 56.93
N GLN A 146 -5.84 -45.86 57.06
CA GLN A 146 -4.81 -46.90 57.29
C GLN A 146 -4.30 -46.83 58.72
#